data_AF-A0A7R9TMS7-F1
#
_entry.id   AF-A0A7R9TMS7-F1
#
_cell.length_a   1.000
_cell.length_b   1.000
_cell.length_c   1.000
_cell.angle_alpha   90.00
_cell.angle_beta   90.00
_cell.angle_gamma   90.00
#
_symmetry.space_group_name_H-M   'P 1'
#
loop_
_entity.id
_entity.type
_entity.pdbx_description
1 polymer ?
#
loop_
_entity_poly.entity_id
_entity_poly.type
_entity_poly.pdbx_seq_one_letter_code
_entity_poly.pdbx_strand_id
1 'polypeptide(L)'
;TSTTPPDISSADLSRESLVACGWHELCEHLAGYASTALGQEACRTLPLPSEGPWASEALLDETSAAVAMESHHGVSLDFGGILSAEVRRALYKSEKYASLGGDELAAMMSFIAAVKRLTKSVEGVKVNGAPPPELEPLRLLTSTTIAHGEVADAIRACVDDQGGFKDGASPELRRARSQKSAAESKLRRALQSFGGSTVSHQGRMVLAVDKAPPGALVVGVAAGGALVLVEPPSVVLLNGTLAQANAAEETAIDAVRRRLTYEVAAVCVDLLAALDVVTRLDVVAAKARQAAALNAIRPTFVLPPGGFNAYGGGFSGSVDEDEANEAKAAAAAAERSAMFPTLRPGDGVGVNGAMVADDDGDDDD
;
A
#
# COMPACT_ATOMS: atom_id res chain seq x y z
N THR A 1 -2.14 -57.73 -19.55
CA THR A 1 -1.47 -56.72 -18.70
C THR A 1 -2.37 -55.51 -18.64
N SER A 2 -3.28 -55.48 -17.67
CA SER A 2 -4.18 -54.35 -17.43
C SER A 2 -3.38 -53.31 -16.66
N THR A 3 -2.92 -52.28 -17.36
CA THR A 3 -2.29 -51.11 -16.75
C THR A 3 -3.42 -50.23 -16.26
N THR A 4 -3.71 -50.28 -14.96
CA THR A 4 -4.58 -49.31 -14.29
C THR A 4 -4.02 -47.91 -14.58
N PRO A 5 -4.83 -46.95 -15.06
CA PRO A 5 -4.35 -45.59 -15.26
C PRO A 5 -3.85 -45.03 -13.92
N PRO A 6 -2.80 -44.18 -13.92
CA PRO A 6 -2.31 -43.57 -12.70
C PRO A 6 -3.45 -42.83 -12.00
N ASP A 7 -3.51 -42.96 -10.68
CA ASP A 7 -4.48 -42.26 -9.83
C ASP A 7 -4.08 -40.78 -9.77
N ILE A 8 -4.50 -40.00 -10.78
CA ILE A 8 -4.17 -38.58 -10.88
C ILE A 8 -5.04 -37.83 -9.87
N SER A 9 -4.41 -37.08 -8.97
CA SER A 9 -5.12 -36.30 -7.97
C SER A 9 -5.95 -35.18 -8.62
N SER A 10 -7.07 -34.80 -8.00
CA SER A 10 -7.90 -33.66 -8.45
C SER A 10 -7.08 -32.36 -8.57
N ALA A 11 -6.07 -32.18 -7.71
CA ALA A 11 -5.16 -31.04 -7.76
C ALA A 11 -4.24 -31.07 -9.00
N ASP A 12 -3.75 -32.25 -9.38
CA ASP A 12 -2.94 -32.42 -10.59
C ASP A 12 -3.77 -32.19 -11.85
N LEU A 13 -4.99 -32.71 -11.92
CA LEU A 13 -5.91 -32.44 -13.03
C LEU A 13 -6.24 -30.94 -13.16
N SER A 14 -6.47 -30.27 -12.04
CA SER A 14 -6.72 -28.82 -12.02
C SER A 14 -5.51 -28.05 -12.56
N ARG A 15 -4.30 -28.42 -12.13
CA ARG A 15 -3.05 -27.81 -12.59
C ARG A 15 -2.81 -28.05 -14.09
N GLU A 16 -3.00 -29.29 -14.56
CA GLU A 16 -2.87 -29.63 -15.99
C GLU A 16 -3.88 -28.85 -16.84
N SER A 17 -5.12 -28.70 -16.36
CA SER A 17 -6.17 -27.93 -17.04
C SER A 17 -5.80 -26.45 -17.16
N LEU A 18 -5.25 -25.85 -16.10
CA LEU A 18 -4.79 -24.45 -16.12
C LEU A 18 -3.65 -24.23 -17.13
N VAL A 19 -2.73 -25.19 -17.22
CA VAL A 19 -1.65 -25.15 -18.23
C VAL A 19 -2.23 -25.31 -19.63
N ALA A 20 -3.12 -26.28 -19.85
CA ALA A 20 -3.72 -26.54 -21.16
C ALA A 20 -4.54 -25.35 -21.69
N CYS A 21 -5.22 -24.62 -20.80
CA CYS A 21 -6.01 -23.44 -21.15
C CYS A 21 -5.18 -22.14 -21.25
N GLY A 22 -3.88 -22.18 -21.01
CA GLY A 22 -3.00 -21.00 -21.08
C GLY A 22 -3.28 -19.95 -19.99
N TRP A 23 -3.64 -20.40 -18.78
CA TRP A 23 -3.99 -19.49 -17.68
C TRP A 23 -2.84 -18.57 -17.29
N HIS A 24 -1.61 -19.09 -17.28
CA HIS A 24 -0.44 -18.30 -16.90
C HIS A 24 -0.16 -17.19 -17.93
N GLU A 25 -0.27 -17.50 -19.21
CA GLU A 25 -0.11 -16.54 -20.31
C GLU A 25 -1.19 -15.46 -20.26
N LEU A 26 -2.42 -15.82 -19.93
CA LEU A 26 -3.51 -14.86 -19.70
C LEU A 26 -3.19 -13.93 -18.52
N CYS A 27 -2.71 -14.48 -17.40
CA CYS A 27 -2.32 -13.73 -16.21
C CYS A 27 -1.14 -12.79 -16.48
N GLU A 28 -0.12 -13.23 -17.23
CA GLU A 28 1.00 -12.38 -17.66
C GLU A 28 0.53 -11.26 -18.60
N HIS A 29 -0.38 -11.57 -19.54
CA HIS A 29 -0.97 -10.57 -20.41
C HIS A 29 -1.78 -9.53 -19.62
N LEU A 30 -2.58 -9.97 -18.64
CA LEU A 30 -3.31 -9.08 -17.73
C LEU A 30 -2.37 -8.20 -16.91
N ALA A 31 -1.27 -8.76 -16.40
CA ALA A 31 -0.29 -8.00 -15.63
C ALA A 31 0.31 -6.82 -16.42
N GLY A 32 0.38 -6.92 -17.76
CA GLY A 32 0.79 -5.80 -18.62
C GLY A 32 -0.11 -4.56 -18.55
N TYR A 33 -1.35 -4.68 -18.05
CA TYR A 33 -2.30 -3.58 -17.88
C TYR A 33 -2.28 -2.95 -16.47
N ALA A 34 -1.63 -3.59 -15.51
CA ALA A 34 -1.50 -3.10 -14.13
C ALA A 34 -0.40 -2.03 -14.03
N SER A 35 -0.66 -1.00 -13.22
CA SER A 35 0.19 0.19 -13.11
C SER A 35 1.24 0.10 -11.99
N THR A 36 1.02 -0.74 -10.98
CA THR A 36 1.91 -0.88 -9.82
C THR A 36 2.59 -2.25 -9.82
N ALA A 37 3.77 -2.34 -9.17
CA ALA A 37 4.50 -3.60 -9.09
C ALA A 37 3.70 -4.68 -8.34
N LEU A 38 2.92 -4.30 -7.32
CA LEU A 38 2.07 -5.24 -6.57
C LEU A 38 0.82 -5.62 -7.35
N GLY A 39 0.22 -4.70 -8.11
CA GLY A 39 -0.88 -5.02 -9.02
C GLY A 39 -0.45 -6.00 -10.11
N GLN A 40 0.76 -5.82 -10.66
CA GLN A 40 1.36 -6.76 -11.61
C GLN A 40 1.59 -8.14 -10.98
N GLU A 41 2.16 -8.19 -9.77
CA GLU A 41 2.32 -9.43 -8.99
C GLU A 41 0.97 -10.12 -8.77
N ALA A 42 -0.04 -9.38 -8.31
CA ALA A 42 -1.38 -9.88 -8.05
C ALA A 42 -2.10 -10.39 -9.31
N CYS A 43 -1.89 -9.74 -10.46
CA CYS A 43 -2.43 -10.22 -11.74
C CYS A 43 -1.79 -11.54 -12.19
N ARG A 44 -0.48 -11.71 -11.97
CA ARG A 44 0.25 -12.95 -12.29
C ARG A 44 -0.19 -14.13 -11.43
N THR A 45 -0.54 -13.85 -10.18
CA THR A 45 -0.95 -14.87 -9.20
C THR A 45 -2.45 -14.84 -8.93
N LEU A 46 -3.26 -14.45 -9.92
CA LEU A 46 -4.70 -14.29 -9.75
C LEU A 46 -5.34 -15.64 -9.35
N PRO A 47 -5.98 -15.73 -8.17
CA PRO A 47 -6.64 -16.95 -7.75
C PRO A 47 -7.92 -17.19 -8.56
N LEU A 48 -8.24 -18.45 -8.81
CA LEU A 48 -9.56 -18.83 -9.30
C LEU A 48 -10.59 -18.61 -8.19
N PRO A 49 -11.75 -18.00 -8.48
CA PRO A 49 -12.85 -17.93 -7.52
C PRO A 49 -13.30 -19.35 -7.13
N SER A 50 -13.27 -19.67 -5.83
CA SER A 50 -13.60 -21.02 -5.33
C SER A 50 -14.90 -21.06 -4.50
N GLU A 51 -15.46 -19.89 -4.16
CA GLU A 51 -16.61 -19.78 -3.26
C GLU A 51 -17.97 -19.93 -3.95
N GLY A 52 -17.96 -20.08 -5.28
CA GLY A 52 -19.15 -20.29 -6.12
C GLY A 52 -19.40 -19.17 -7.14
N PRO A 53 -20.55 -19.22 -7.84
CA PRO A 53 -20.88 -18.27 -8.92
C PRO A 53 -20.96 -16.81 -8.44
N TRP A 54 -21.45 -16.58 -7.23
CA TRP A 54 -21.60 -15.24 -6.65
C TRP A 54 -20.26 -14.51 -6.52
N ALA A 55 -19.16 -15.22 -6.23
CA ALA A 55 -17.83 -14.62 -6.13
C ALA A 55 -17.33 -14.16 -7.52
N SER A 56 -17.71 -14.88 -8.58
CA SER A 56 -17.41 -14.45 -9.94
C SER A 56 -18.27 -13.24 -10.35
N GLU A 57 -19.55 -13.22 -9.99
CA GLU A 57 -20.41 -12.05 -10.23
C GLU A 57 -19.88 -10.80 -9.53
N ALA A 58 -19.45 -10.90 -8.26
CA ALA A 58 -18.85 -9.77 -7.54
C ALA A 58 -17.60 -9.22 -8.25
N LEU A 59 -16.71 -10.09 -8.75
CA LEU A 59 -15.52 -9.68 -9.51
C LEU A 59 -15.87 -9.06 -10.87
N LEU A 60 -16.95 -9.54 -11.52
CA LEU A 60 -17.48 -8.94 -12.75
C LEU A 60 -18.08 -7.56 -12.48
N ASP A 61 -18.74 -7.37 -11.35
CA ASP A 61 -19.31 -6.09 -10.93
C ASP A 61 -18.22 -5.07 -10.64
N GLU A 62 -17.15 -5.45 -9.92
CA GLU A 62 -15.96 -4.61 -9.74
C GLU A 62 -15.37 -4.16 -11.09
N THR A 63 -15.21 -5.11 -12.03
CA THR A 63 -14.65 -4.82 -13.36
C THR A 63 -15.57 -3.93 -14.19
N SER A 64 -16.88 -4.19 -14.16
CA SER A 64 -17.89 -3.40 -14.89
C SER A 64 -17.98 -1.97 -14.34
N ALA A 65 -17.89 -1.81 -13.03
CA ALA A 65 -17.84 -0.52 -12.37
C ALA A 65 -16.62 0.30 -12.82
N ALA A 66 -15.44 -0.31 -12.92
CA ALA A 66 -14.24 0.38 -13.43
C ALA A 66 -14.35 0.74 -14.92
N VAL A 67 -14.92 -0.13 -15.76
CA VAL A 67 -15.21 0.20 -17.17
C VAL A 67 -16.18 1.37 -17.27
N ALA A 68 -17.24 1.40 -16.47
CA ALA A 68 -18.20 2.51 -16.46
C ALA A 68 -17.57 3.80 -15.93
N MET A 69 -16.74 3.73 -14.90
CA MET A 69 -16.01 4.88 -14.35
C MET A 69 -15.16 5.57 -15.43
N GLU A 70 -14.41 4.80 -16.21
CA GLU A 70 -13.56 5.34 -17.27
C GLU A 70 -14.35 5.77 -18.51
N SER A 71 -15.31 4.95 -18.96
CA SER A 71 -16.00 5.17 -20.25
C SER A 71 -17.24 6.06 -20.16
N HIS A 72 -18.06 5.93 -19.12
CA HIS A 72 -19.29 6.71 -18.94
C HIS A 72 -19.04 8.02 -18.19
N HIS A 73 -18.18 8.00 -17.18
CA HIS A 73 -17.93 9.16 -16.31
C HIS A 73 -16.63 9.91 -16.62
N GLY A 74 -15.76 9.36 -17.47
CA GLY A 74 -14.50 9.99 -17.86
C GLY A 74 -13.50 10.16 -16.71
N VAL A 75 -13.62 9.35 -15.65
CA VAL A 75 -12.72 9.38 -14.49
C VAL A 75 -11.87 8.11 -14.50
N SER A 76 -10.54 8.28 -14.52
CA SER A 76 -9.60 7.15 -14.44
C SER A 76 -8.91 7.08 -13.08
N LEU A 77 -8.52 5.86 -12.70
CA LEU A 77 -7.75 5.58 -11.50
C LEU A 77 -6.26 5.85 -11.77
N ASP A 78 -5.74 6.88 -11.11
CA ASP A 78 -4.34 7.31 -11.24
C ASP A 78 -3.44 6.70 -10.15
N PHE A 79 -2.67 5.70 -10.55
CA PHE A 79 -1.65 5.02 -9.73
C PHE A 79 -0.25 5.63 -9.85
N GLY A 80 -0.11 6.76 -10.54
CA GLY A 80 1.17 7.42 -10.77
C GLY A 80 1.91 7.74 -9.47
N GLY A 81 3.22 7.44 -9.47
CA GLY A 81 4.13 7.70 -8.36
C GLY A 81 4.08 6.69 -7.22
N ILE A 82 3.27 5.62 -7.32
CA ILE A 82 3.20 4.58 -6.28
C ILE A 82 4.34 3.58 -6.45
N LEU A 83 5.32 3.65 -5.56
CA LEU A 83 6.39 2.67 -5.41
C LEU A 83 5.93 1.51 -4.52
N SER A 84 4.95 0.73 -4.99
CA SER A 84 4.20 -0.22 -4.15
C SER A 84 5.08 -1.31 -3.50
N ALA A 85 6.14 -1.75 -4.19
CA ALA A 85 7.06 -2.74 -3.66
C ALA A 85 7.95 -2.15 -2.54
N GLU A 86 8.40 -0.92 -2.70
CA GLU A 86 9.16 -0.15 -1.71
C GLU A 86 8.31 0.13 -0.47
N VAL A 87 7.06 0.54 -0.68
CA VAL A 87 6.08 0.79 0.39
C VAL A 87 5.84 -0.49 1.20
N ARG A 88 5.60 -1.63 0.55
CA ARG A 88 5.44 -2.93 1.23
C ARG A 88 6.64 -3.25 2.11
N ARG A 89 7.86 -3.08 1.58
CA ARG A 89 9.10 -3.31 2.35
C ARG A 89 9.23 -2.34 3.52
N ALA A 90 8.92 -1.06 3.31
CA ALA A 90 8.96 -0.04 4.35
C ALA A 90 7.95 -0.33 5.47
N LEU A 91 6.72 -0.78 5.16
CA LEU A 91 5.72 -1.15 6.16
C LEU A 91 6.20 -2.32 7.02
N TYR A 92 6.63 -3.44 6.42
CA TYR A 92 7.16 -4.59 7.17
C TYR A 92 8.42 -4.26 7.99
N LYS A 93 9.22 -3.31 7.51
CA LYS A 93 10.39 -2.81 8.23
C LYS A 93 9.97 -1.95 9.43
N SER A 94 9.01 -1.05 9.24
CA SER A 94 8.48 -0.18 10.28
C SER A 94 7.69 -0.92 11.37
N GLU A 95 6.99 -2.00 11.01
CA GLU A 95 6.30 -2.90 11.95
C GLU A 95 7.27 -3.48 12.99
N LYS A 96 8.52 -3.72 12.59
CA LYS A 96 9.61 -4.21 13.46
C LYS A 96 10.40 -3.07 14.11
N TYR A 97 9.92 -1.83 14.02
CA TYR A 97 10.59 -0.60 14.46
C TYR A 97 12.00 -0.40 13.87
N ALA A 98 12.28 -1.02 12.72
CA ALA A 98 13.54 -0.84 12.04
C ALA A 98 13.54 0.50 11.27
N SER A 99 14.58 1.30 11.47
CA SER A 99 14.66 2.68 10.98
C SER A 99 14.48 2.79 9.46
N LEU A 100 13.53 3.61 9.03
CA LEU A 100 13.31 3.92 7.61
C LEU A 100 14.36 4.92 7.07
N GLY A 101 14.74 4.70 5.82
CA GLY A 101 15.54 5.61 5.00
C GLY A 101 14.71 6.80 4.50
N GLY A 102 15.39 7.81 3.97
CA GLY A 102 14.70 9.00 3.44
C GLY A 102 13.90 8.69 2.18
N ASP A 103 14.43 7.83 1.32
CA ASP A 103 13.78 7.27 0.13
C ASP A 103 12.52 6.46 0.49
N GLU A 104 12.60 5.60 1.51
CA GLU A 104 11.46 4.83 2.02
C GLU A 104 10.36 5.76 2.58
N LEU A 105 10.74 6.82 3.28
CA LEU A 105 9.81 7.83 3.80
C LEU A 105 9.16 8.64 2.67
N ALA A 106 9.91 9.03 1.64
CA ALA A 106 9.37 9.73 0.47
C ALA A 106 8.38 8.84 -0.32
N ALA A 107 8.68 7.55 -0.45
CA ALA A 107 7.77 6.57 -1.03
C ALA A 107 6.47 6.45 -0.19
N MET A 108 6.59 6.41 1.14
CA MET A 108 5.43 6.39 2.04
C MET A 108 4.54 7.62 1.89
N MET A 109 5.14 8.81 1.83
CA MET A 109 4.41 10.07 1.60
C MET A 109 3.66 10.05 0.26
N SER A 110 4.32 9.58 -0.80
CA SER A 110 3.71 9.48 -2.14
C SER A 110 2.56 8.48 -2.15
N PHE A 111 2.72 7.35 -1.46
CA PHE A 111 1.69 6.33 -1.30
C PHE A 111 0.45 6.86 -0.57
N ILE A 112 0.61 7.48 0.59
CA ILE A 112 -0.52 8.06 1.35
C ILE A 112 -1.27 9.10 0.49
N ALA A 113 -0.55 9.94 -0.25
CA ALA A 113 -1.16 10.89 -1.17
C ALA A 113 -1.95 10.20 -2.30
N ALA A 114 -1.43 9.09 -2.82
CA ALA A 114 -2.10 8.30 -3.84
C ALA A 114 -3.35 7.59 -3.32
N VAL A 115 -3.33 7.04 -2.10
CA VAL A 115 -4.51 6.46 -1.45
C VAL A 115 -5.64 7.50 -1.39
N LYS A 116 -5.35 8.69 -0.85
CA LYS A 116 -6.33 9.80 -0.80
C LYS A 116 -6.88 10.17 -2.18
N ARG A 117 -6.01 10.22 -3.18
CA ARG A 117 -6.39 10.54 -4.57
C ARG A 117 -7.32 9.48 -5.14
N LEU A 118 -6.98 8.19 -5.00
CA LEU A 118 -7.78 7.07 -5.51
C LEU A 118 -9.16 7.00 -4.85
N THR A 119 -9.22 7.07 -3.51
CA THR A 119 -10.49 7.11 -2.77
C THR A 119 -11.35 8.29 -3.22
N LYS A 120 -10.75 9.49 -3.35
CA LYS A 120 -11.46 10.68 -3.82
C LYS A 120 -11.95 10.55 -5.27
N SER A 121 -11.18 9.91 -6.15
CA SER A 121 -11.60 9.67 -7.53
C SER A 121 -12.83 8.77 -7.61
N VAL A 122 -12.89 7.72 -6.78
CA VAL A 122 -14.04 6.80 -6.72
C VAL A 122 -15.25 7.48 -6.08
N GLU A 123 -15.08 8.14 -4.94
CA GLU A 123 -16.18 8.78 -4.20
C GLU A 123 -16.68 10.08 -4.83
N GLY A 124 -15.84 10.73 -5.65
CA GLY A 124 -16.12 12.01 -6.26
C GLY A 124 -17.09 11.95 -7.43
N VAL A 125 -17.32 10.77 -8.02
CA VAL A 125 -18.23 10.61 -9.16
C VAL A 125 -19.68 10.77 -8.72
N LYS A 126 -20.39 11.71 -9.36
CA LYS A 126 -21.81 11.98 -9.08
C LYS A 126 -22.58 12.23 -10.36
N VAL A 127 -23.77 11.64 -10.45
CA VAL A 127 -24.77 11.92 -11.48
C VAL A 127 -26.01 12.48 -10.80
N ASN A 128 -26.47 13.66 -11.23
CA ASN A 128 -27.60 14.36 -10.61
C ASN A 128 -27.47 14.57 -9.09
N GLY A 129 -26.23 14.76 -8.60
CA GLY A 129 -25.95 14.99 -7.18
C GLY A 129 -25.84 13.73 -6.31
N ALA A 130 -26.13 12.54 -6.85
CA ALA A 130 -26.03 11.26 -6.16
C ALA A 130 -24.88 10.39 -6.73
N PRO A 131 -24.28 9.50 -5.91
CA PRO A 131 -23.33 8.52 -6.42
C PRO A 131 -24.02 7.55 -7.39
N PRO A 132 -23.45 7.27 -8.57
CA PRO A 132 -24.02 6.31 -9.52
C PRO A 132 -24.07 4.89 -8.90
N PRO A 133 -25.20 4.16 -9.00
CA PRO A 133 -25.31 2.80 -8.48
C PRO A 133 -24.28 1.83 -9.08
N GLU A 134 -23.94 2.01 -10.36
CA GLU A 134 -22.95 1.17 -11.06
C GLU A 134 -21.52 1.28 -10.49
N LEU A 135 -21.22 2.31 -9.68
CA LEU A 135 -19.93 2.46 -9.01
C LEU A 135 -19.92 1.93 -7.57
N GLU A 136 -21.03 1.40 -7.07
CA GLU A 136 -21.14 0.82 -5.74
C GLU A 136 -20.04 -0.23 -5.44
N PRO A 137 -19.68 -1.17 -6.34
CA PRO A 137 -18.61 -2.13 -6.09
C PRO A 137 -17.26 -1.46 -5.78
N LEU A 138 -16.87 -0.42 -6.52
CA LEU A 138 -15.63 0.31 -6.26
C LEU A 138 -15.71 1.13 -4.98
N ARG A 139 -16.88 1.70 -4.67
CA ARG A 139 -17.07 2.44 -3.42
C ARG A 139 -16.98 1.53 -2.21
N LEU A 140 -17.49 0.30 -2.29
CA LEU A 140 -17.35 -0.70 -1.24
C LEU A 140 -15.88 -1.04 -1.01
N LEU A 141 -15.09 -1.23 -2.08
CA LEU A 141 -13.64 -1.47 -2.00
C LEU A 141 -12.89 -0.37 -1.24
N THR A 142 -13.26 0.90 -1.45
CA THR A 142 -12.57 2.04 -0.83
C THR A 142 -13.15 2.46 0.51
N SER A 143 -14.35 2.00 0.87
CA SER A 143 -15.14 2.51 2.01
C SER A 143 -14.45 2.40 3.37
N THR A 144 -13.61 1.40 3.56
CA THR A 144 -12.88 1.14 4.82
C THR A 144 -11.45 1.67 4.81
N THR A 145 -11.03 2.36 3.75
CA THR A 145 -9.64 2.78 3.57
C THR A 145 -9.33 4.01 4.42
N ILE A 146 -8.32 3.90 5.29
CA ILE A 146 -7.81 5.00 6.12
C ILE A 146 -6.43 5.39 5.61
N ALA A 147 -6.28 6.65 5.18
CA ALA A 147 -5.06 7.09 4.50
C ALA A 147 -3.97 7.66 5.43
N HIS A 148 -4.29 8.05 6.68
CA HIS A 148 -3.34 8.68 7.61
C HIS A 148 -2.58 9.89 7.03
N GLY A 149 -3.33 10.91 6.63
CA GLY A 149 -2.77 12.13 6.04
C GLY A 149 -1.75 12.85 6.92
N GLU A 150 -1.98 12.82 8.22
CA GLU A 150 -1.12 13.40 9.24
C GLU A 150 0.30 12.82 9.22
N VAL A 151 0.45 11.53 8.92
CA VAL A 151 1.77 10.88 8.79
C VAL A 151 2.50 11.38 7.54
N ALA A 152 1.79 11.53 6.43
CA ALA A 152 2.38 12.12 5.22
C ALA A 152 2.80 13.57 5.44
N ASP A 153 2.02 14.35 6.19
CA ASP A 153 2.35 15.74 6.52
C ASP A 153 3.57 15.83 7.46
N ALA A 154 3.67 14.95 8.45
CA ALA A 154 4.83 14.84 9.34
C ALA A 154 6.11 14.44 8.58
N ILE A 155 6.01 13.48 7.67
CA ILE A 155 7.12 13.11 6.77
C ILE A 155 7.50 14.30 5.89
N ARG A 156 6.52 14.96 5.24
CA ARG A 156 6.74 16.12 4.36
C ARG A 156 7.41 17.28 5.08
N ALA A 157 7.15 17.49 6.37
CA ALA A 157 7.81 18.52 7.16
C ALA A 157 9.32 18.25 7.33
N CYS A 158 9.74 16.99 7.27
CA CYS A 158 11.09 16.55 7.56
C CYS A 158 11.91 16.14 6.34
N VAL A 159 11.25 15.59 5.31
CA VAL A 159 11.85 14.95 4.14
C VAL A 159 11.33 15.62 2.88
N ASP A 160 12.17 15.77 1.85
CA ASP A 160 11.77 16.20 0.51
C ASP A 160 11.35 15.01 -0.38
N ASP A 161 10.90 15.30 -1.60
CA ASP A 161 10.41 14.28 -2.53
C ASP A 161 11.50 13.32 -3.02
N GLN A 162 12.78 13.62 -2.80
CA GLN A 162 13.94 12.80 -3.17
C GLN A 162 14.52 12.02 -1.99
N GLY A 163 13.90 12.10 -0.80
CA GLY A 163 14.39 11.46 0.41
C GLY A 163 15.47 12.26 1.17
N GLY A 164 15.71 13.51 0.79
CA GLY A 164 16.61 14.41 1.49
C GLY A 164 15.98 14.97 2.77
N PHE A 165 16.71 14.91 3.89
CA PHE A 165 16.27 15.52 5.15
C PHE A 165 16.42 17.05 5.09
N LYS A 166 15.35 17.77 5.40
CA LYS A 166 15.30 19.24 5.41
C LYS A 166 15.99 19.81 6.65
N ASP A 167 16.56 21.01 6.54
CA ASP A 167 17.13 21.75 7.70
C ASP A 167 16.09 22.00 8.81
N GLY A 168 14.81 21.99 8.44
CA GLY A 168 13.68 22.15 9.35
C GLY A 168 13.25 20.89 10.10
N ALA A 169 13.81 19.72 9.78
CA ALA A 169 13.32 18.45 10.33
C ALA A 169 13.47 18.34 11.86
N SER A 170 14.54 18.95 12.40
CA SER A 170 14.72 19.13 13.85
C SER A 170 15.64 20.34 14.15
N PRO A 171 15.49 20.98 15.33
CA PRO A 171 16.42 22.00 15.81
C PRO A 171 17.86 21.49 15.91
N GLU A 172 18.04 20.23 16.31
CA GLU A 172 19.33 19.57 16.44
C GLU A 172 20.02 19.41 15.08
N LEU A 173 19.28 18.97 14.05
CA LEU A 173 19.81 18.84 12.69
C LEU A 173 20.23 20.20 12.14
N ARG A 174 19.41 21.24 12.35
CA ARG A 174 19.75 22.62 11.95
C ARG A 174 21.04 23.09 12.62
N ARG A 175 21.19 22.84 13.93
CA ARG A 175 22.40 23.19 14.68
C ARG A 175 23.62 22.44 14.15
N ALA A 176 23.50 21.13 13.92
CA ALA A 176 24.58 20.30 13.40
C ALA A 176 25.04 20.75 12.00
N ARG A 177 24.09 21.04 11.09
CA ARG A 177 24.40 21.57 9.75
C ARG A 177 25.06 22.94 9.78
N SER A 178 24.62 23.82 10.68
CA SER A 178 25.27 25.12 10.91
C SER A 178 26.72 24.95 11.41
N GLN A 179 26.95 24.05 12.37
CA GLN A 179 28.29 23.73 12.87
C GLN A 179 29.18 23.14 11.78
N LYS A 180 28.66 22.22 10.97
CA LYS A 180 29.36 21.65 9.81
C LYS A 180 29.76 22.73 8.81
N SER A 181 28.81 23.57 8.39
CA SER A 181 29.09 24.67 7.45
C SER A 181 30.13 25.66 8.00
N ALA A 182 30.07 25.98 9.30
CA ALA A 182 31.06 26.82 9.96
C ALA A 182 32.45 26.15 10.01
N ALA A 183 32.52 24.85 10.30
CA ALA A 183 33.75 24.07 10.32
C ALA A 183 34.36 23.98 8.90
N GLU A 184 33.57 23.66 7.89
CA GLU A 184 34.00 23.63 6.48
C GLU A 184 34.50 25.00 6.01
N SER A 185 33.82 26.08 6.36
CA SER A 185 34.22 27.43 6.00
C SER A 185 35.55 27.83 6.66
N LYS A 186 35.74 27.46 7.93
CA LYS A 186 36.99 27.72 8.66
C LYS A 186 38.14 26.89 8.09
N LEU A 187 37.88 25.62 7.76
CA LEU A 187 38.84 24.72 7.17
C LEU A 187 39.24 25.15 5.76
N ARG A 188 38.29 25.54 4.90
CA ARG A 188 38.56 26.08 3.56
C ARG A 188 39.43 27.33 3.62
N ARG A 189 39.15 28.26 4.54
CA ARG A 189 40.00 29.46 4.74
C ARG A 189 41.41 29.09 5.21
N ALA A 190 41.54 28.11 6.10
CA ALA A 190 42.85 27.66 6.58
C ALA A 190 43.65 26.95 5.49
N LEU A 191 43.01 26.21 4.57
CA LEU A 191 43.68 25.54 3.47
C LEU A 191 44.08 26.50 2.33
N GLN A 192 43.34 27.60 2.14
CA GLN A 192 43.68 28.62 1.13
C GLN A 192 45.09 29.22 1.30
N SER A 193 45.63 29.27 2.53
CA SER A 193 46.96 29.82 2.77
C SER A 193 48.12 28.91 2.36
N PHE A 194 47.88 27.63 2.08
CA PHE A 194 48.94 26.65 1.81
C PHE A 194 49.27 26.45 0.33
N GLY A 195 48.49 27.04 -0.58
CA GLY A 195 48.61 26.79 -2.02
C GLY A 195 48.21 25.35 -2.40
N GLY A 196 47.73 25.15 -3.64
CA GLY A 196 47.27 23.85 -4.12
C GLY A 196 45.74 23.69 -4.16
N SER A 197 45.28 22.53 -4.63
CA SER A 197 43.85 22.27 -4.81
C SER A 197 43.25 21.66 -3.55
N THR A 198 42.21 22.29 -3.00
CA THR A 198 41.47 21.74 -1.87
C THR A 198 40.49 20.69 -2.37
N VAL A 199 40.58 19.47 -1.85
CA VAL A 199 39.73 18.34 -2.21
C VAL A 199 39.13 17.69 -0.97
N SER A 200 37.92 17.14 -1.13
CA SER A 200 37.32 16.30 -0.10
C SER A 200 37.77 14.86 -0.30
N HIS A 201 38.29 14.23 0.76
CA HIS A 201 38.73 12.83 0.75
C HIS A 201 38.23 12.13 2.00
N GLN A 202 37.38 11.12 1.85
CA GLN A 202 36.82 10.31 2.95
C GLN A 202 36.23 11.16 4.10
N GLY A 203 35.49 12.23 3.75
CA GLY A 203 34.86 13.12 4.74
C GLY A 203 35.80 14.14 5.40
N ARG A 204 37.04 14.26 4.91
CA ARG A 204 38.03 15.26 5.34
C ARG A 204 38.29 16.25 4.22
N MET A 205 38.63 17.50 4.55
CA MET A 205 39.19 18.40 3.53
C MET A 205 40.71 18.39 3.63
N VAL A 206 41.33 18.06 2.51
CA VAL A 206 42.77 17.86 2.37
C VAL A 206 43.30 18.70 1.21
N LEU A 207 44.61 18.92 1.18
CA LEU A 207 45.29 19.55 0.05
C LEU A 207 45.85 18.48 -0.87
N ALA A 208 45.57 18.59 -2.15
CA ALA A 208 46.27 17.85 -3.18
C ALA A 208 47.48 18.65 -3.65
N VAL A 209 48.67 18.09 -3.40
CA VAL A 209 49.97 18.69 -3.77
C VAL A 209 50.82 17.66 -4.50
N ASP A 210 51.78 18.14 -5.29
CA ASP A 210 52.78 17.32 -5.97
C ASP A 210 53.76 16.68 -4.98
N LYS A 211 54.16 17.42 -3.94
CA LYS A 211 55.09 16.95 -2.91
C LYS A 211 54.59 17.31 -1.51
N ALA A 212 54.58 16.32 -0.61
CA ALA A 212 54.18 16.52 0.77
C ALA A 212 55.15 17.49 1.48
N PRO A 213 54.65 18.61 2.07
CA PRO A 213 55.49 19.51 2.83
C PRO A 213 55.93 18.87 4.17
N PRO A 214 57.08 19.29 4.73
CA PRO A 214 57.59 18.73 5.98
C PRO A 214 56.57 18.85 7.12
N GLY A 215 56.33 17.75 7.83
CA GLY A 215 55.41 17.70 8.97
C GLY A 215 53.92 17.62 8.60
N ALA A 216 53.55 17.63 7.31
CA ALA A 216 52.17 17.37 6.91
C ALA A 216 51.84 15.88 7.01
N LEU A 217 50.64 15.58 7.49
CA LEU A 217 50.13 14.22 7.58
C LEU A 217 49.65 13.77 6.20
N VAL A 218 50.25 12.72 5.65
CA VAL A 218 49.81 12.11 4.39
C VAL A 218 48.59 11.23 4.67
N VAL A 219 47.48 11.51 3.98
CA VAL A 219 46.20 10.80 4.17
C VAL A 219 45.92 9.86 3.00
N GLY A 220 46.53 10.11 1.84
CA GLY A 220 46.35 9.27 0.66
C GLY A 220 47.03 9.84 -0.58
N VAL A 221 46.69 9.28 -1.73
CA VAL A 221 47.16 9.72 -3.05
C VAL A 221 45.98 9.88 -4.00
N ALA A 222 46.10 10.81 -4.95
CA ALA A 222 45.11 11.10 -5.97
C ALA A 222 45.76 11.11 -7.37
N ALA A 223 44.93 11.21 -8.41
CA ALA A 223 45.36 11.25 -9.81
C ALA A 223 46.34 10.12 -10.19
N GLY A 224 45.99 8.87 -9.83
CA GLY A 224 46.81 7.70 -10.16
C GLY A 224 48.18 7.67 -9.45
N GLY A 225 48.37 8.43 -8.37
CA GLY A 225 49.63 8.51 -7.62
C GLY A 225 50.44 9.79 -7.91
N ALA A 226 50.00 10.63 -8.84
CA ALA A 226 50.69 11.87 -9.19
C ALA A 226 50.55 12.99 -8.14
N LEU A 227 49.48 12.96 -7.32
CA LEU A 227 49.24 13.93 -6.26
C LEU A 227 49.18 13.23 -4.91
N VAL A 228 49.78 13.83 -3.90
CA VAL A 228 49.71 13.40 -2.51
C VAL A 228 48.67 14.24 -1.78
N LEU A 229 47.77 13.57 -1.06
CA LEU A 229 46.75 14.20 -0.24
C LEU A 229 47.29 14.41 1.17
N VAL A 230 47.39 15.66 1.60
CA VAL A 230 48.03 16.03 2.85
C VAL A 230 47.18 16.93 3.74
N GLU A 231 47.34 16.77 5.05
CA GLU A 231 46.81 17.65 6.09
C GLU A 231 47.96 18.41 6.77
N PRO A 232 48.07 19.73 6.57
CA PRO A 232 48.97 20.57 7.37
C PRO A 232 48.67 20.47 8.87
N PRO A 233 49.68 20.62 9.76
CA PRO A 233 49.47 20.53 11.21
C PRO A 233 48.39 21.46 11.76
N SER A 234 48.23 22.65 11.18
CA SER A 234 47.24 23.65 11.60
C SER A 234 45.80 23.26 11.28
N VAL A 235 45.57 22.32 10.35
CA VAL A 235 44.23 21.90 9.92
C VAL A 235 43.79 20.57 10.51
N VAL A 236 44.69 19.77 11.09
CA VAL A 236 44.34 18.46 11.69
C VAL A 236 43.23 18.60 12.74
N LEU A 237 43.34 19.59 13.64
CA LEU A 237 42.30 19.86 14.64
C LEU A 237 40.98 20.36 14.02
N LEU A 238 41.06 21.12 12.93
CA LEU A 238 39.89 21.63 12.20
C LEU A 238 39.16 20.49 11.47
N ASN A 239 39.90 19.55 10.88
CA ASN A 239 39.35 18.31 10.31
C ASN A 239 38.68 17.46 11.40
N GLY A 240 39.27 17.38 12.60
CA GLY A 240 38.64 16.72 13.75
C GLY A 240 37.30 17.35 14.12
N THR A 241 37.22 18.69 14.10
CA THR A 241 35.96 19.42 14.35
C THR A 241 34.93 19.16 13.25
N LEU A 242 35.34 19.11 11.98
CA LEU A 242 34.46 18.76 10.86
C LEU A 242 33.93 17.32 10.99
N ALA A 243 34.79 16.37 11.35
CA ALA A 243 34.38 14.98 11.58
C ALA A 243 33.36 14.87 12.72
N GLN A 244 33.56 15.59 13.82
CA GLN A 244 32.58 15.66 14.92
C GLN A 244 31.25 16.28 14.47
N ALA A 245 31.28 17.36 13.68
CA ALA A 245 30.09 17.99 13.15
C ALA A 245 29.32 17.06 12.18
N ASN A 246 30.03 16.29 11.34
CA ASN A 246 29.44 15.27 10.47
C ASN A 246 28.77 14.15 11.28
N ALA A 247 29.42 13.66 12.34
CA ALA A 247 28.85 12.64 13.21
C ALA A 247 27.60 13.15 13.96
N ALA A 248 27.61 14.42 14.39
CA ALA A 248 26.46 15.07 15.01
C ALA A 248 25.29 15.23 14.02
N GLU A 249 25.57 15.56 12.75
CA GLU A 249 24.55 15.62 11.70
C GLU A 249 23.90 14.25 11.49
N GLU A 250 24.70 13.19 11.31
CA GLU A 250 24.16 11.84 11.10
C GLU A 250 23.31 11.40 12.30
N THR A 251 23.79 11.65 13.52
CA THR A 251 23.03 11.35 14.76
C THR A 251 21.68 12.07 14.80
N ALA A 252 21.64 13.33 14.36
CA ALA A 252 20.40 14.11 14.31
C ALA A 252 19.45 13.60 13.23
N ILE A 253 19.96 13.22 12.04
CA ILE A 253 19.17 12.57 10.98
C ILE A 253 18.58 11.26 11.50
N ASP A 254 19.39 10.46 12.17
CA ASP A 254 19.01 9.17 12.74
C ASP A 254 17.93 9.29 13.84
N ALA A 255 17.93 10.38 14.59
CA ALA A 255 16.85 10.69 15.54
C ALA A 255 15.55 11.01 14.81
N VAL A 256 15.61 11.79 13.72
CA VAL A 256 14.43 12.10 12.89
C VAL A 256 13.89 10.83 12.22
N ARG A 257 14.76 10.00 11.65
CA ARG A 257 14.38 8.71 11.04
C ARG A 257 13.62 7.83 12.02
N ARG A 258 14.15 7.65 13.23
CA ARG A 258 13.51 6.86 14.28
C ARG A 258 12.13 7.42 14.62
N ARG A 259 12.03 8.74 14.86
CA ARG A 259 10.74 9.38 15.15
C ARG A 259 9.70 9.09 14.06
N LEU A 260 10.03 9.37 12.80
CA LEU A 260 9.10 9.14 11.68
C LEU A 260 8.78 7.65 11.48
N THR A 261 9.74 6.78 11.73
CA THR A 261 9.52 5.31 11.71
C THR A 261 8.47 4.92 12.75
N TYR A 262 8.53 5.48 13.97
CA TYR A 262 7.52 5.21 15.00
C TYR A 262 6.14 5.74 14.61
N GLU A 263 6.05 6.90 13.96
CA GLU A 263 4.79 7.44 13.46
C GLU A 263 4.17 6.55 12.38
N VAL A 264 4.98 6.04 11.45
CA VAL A 264 4.52 5.06 10.44
C VAL A 264 4.13 3.73 11.10
N ALA A 265 4.93 3.23 12.04
CA ALA A 265 4.68 1.98 12.74
C ALA A 265 3.35 2.01 13.52
N ALA A 266 2.99 3.17 14.08
CA ALA A 266 1.74 3.34 14.83
C ALA A 266 0.48 3.13 13.98
N VAL A 267 0.57 3.34 12.66
CA VAL A 267 -0.56 3.22 11.70
C VAL A 267 -0.31 2.13 10.66
N CYS A 268 0.65 1.24 10.89
CA CYS A 268 1.11 0.28 9.90
C CYS A 268 0.01 -0.69 9.44
N VAL A 269 -0.89 -1.09 10.35
CA VAL A 269 -2.01 -2.00 10.04
C VAL A 269 -2.94 -1.38 9.01
N ASP A 270 -3.33 -0.13 9.23
CA ASP A 270 -4.23 0.60 8.33
C ASP A 270 -3.57 0.89 6.99
N LEU A 271 -2.26 1.21 6.99
CA LEU A 271 -1.51 1.42 5.75
C LEU A 271 -1.28 0.13 4.94
N LEU A 272 -1.14 -1.03 5.59
CA LEU A 272 -1.12 -2.33 4.92
C LEU A 272 -2.49 -2.64 4.29
N ALA A 273 -3.58 -2.42 5.02
CA ALA A 273 -4.93 -2.57 4.47
C ALA A 273 -5.17 -1.62 3.28
N ALA A 274 -4.71 -0.37 3.36
CA ALA A 274 -4.77 0.57 2.24
C ALA A 274 -3.95 0.09 1.04
N LEU A 275 -2.80 -0.55 1.27
CA LEU A 275 -1.96 -1.10 0.20
C LEU A 275 -2.66 -2.26 -0.52
N ASP A 276 -3.37 -3.11 0.24
CA ASP A 276 -4.19 -4.18 -0.31
C ASP A 276 -5.35 -3.63 -1.16
N VAL A 277 -6.04 -2.59 -0.67
CA VAL A 277 -7.10 -1.91 -1.44
C VAL A 277 -6.54 -1.30 -2.73
N VAL A 278 -5.41 -0.59 -2.67
CA VAL A 278 -4.77 -0.02 -3.86
C VAL A 278 -4.37 -1.13 -4.85
N THR A 279 -3.84 -2.25 -4.36
CA THR A 279 -3.47 -3.40 -5.20
C THR A 279 -4.70 -4.01 -5.87
N ARG A 280 -5.81 -4.18 -5.13
CA ARG A 280 -7.08 -4.66 -5.70
C ARG A 280 -7.65 -3.70 -6.74
N LEU A 281 -7.65 -2.39 -6.47
CA LEU A 281 -8.07 -1.38 -7.43
C LEU A 281 -7.24 -1.43 -8.71
N ASP A 282 -5.93 -1.65 -8.61
CA ASP A 282 -5.05 -1.77 -9.78
C ASP A 282 -5.36 -3.04 -10.60
N VAL A 283 -5.63 -4.17 -9.94
CA VAL A 283 -6.09 -5.40 -10.62
C VAL A 283 -7.43 -5.16 -11.34
N VAL A 284 -8.39 -4.48 -10.70
CA VAL A 284 -9.68 -4.16 -11.30
C VAL A 284 -9.52 -3.22 -12.49
N ALA A 285 -8.68 -2.18 -12.36
CA ALA A 285 -8.35 -1.27 -13.46
C ALA A 285 -7.65 -2.00 -14.61
N ALA A 286 -6.74 -2.92 -14.32
CA ALA A 286 -6.07 -3.76 -15.32
C ALA A 286 -7.08 -4.60 -16.11
N LYS A 287 -8.04 -5.24 -15.43
CA LYS A 287 -9.13 -5.99 -16.08
C LYS A 287 -10.01 -5.09 -16.94
N ALA A 288 -10.35 -3.90 -16.47
CA ALA A 288 -11.15 -2.94 -17.24
C ALA A 288 -10.42 -2.47 -18.51
N ARG A 289 -9.13 -2.12 -18.42
CA ARG A 289 -8.29 -1.73 -19.56
C ARG A 289 -8.08 -2.87 -20.55
N GLN A 290 -7.89 -4.10 -20.05
CA GLN A 290 -7.82 -5.29 -20.90
C GLN A 290 -9.15 -5.52 -21.61
N ALA A 291 -10.28 -5.38 -20.92
CA ALA A 291 -11.60 -5.50 -21.52
C ALA A 291 -11.81 -4.46 -22.63
N ALA A 292 -11.41 -3.21 -22.40
CA ALA A 292 -11.46 -2.17 -23.42
C ALA A 292 -10.57 -2.49 -24.63
N ALA A 293 -9.34 -2.98 -24.40
CA ALA A 293 -8.42 -3.36 -25.48
C ALA A 293 -8.95 -4.53 -26.34
N LEU A 294 -9.70 -5.44 -25.72
CA LEU A 294 -10.29 -6.61 -26.40
C LEU A 294 -11.69 -6.35 -26.96
N ASN A 295 -12.29 -5.18 -26.72
CA ASN A 295 -13.74 -4.94 -26.90
C ASN A 295 -14.59 -6.05 -26.25
N ALA A 296 -14.20 -6.45 -25.03
CA ALA A 296 -14.85 -7.52 -24.30
C ALA A 296 -16.22 -7.09 -23.76
N ILE A 297 -17.08 -8.08 -23.48
CA ILE A 297 -18.43 -7.89 -22.95
C ILE A 297 -18.54 -8.65 -21.63
N ARG A 298 -19.27 -8.09 -20.66
CA ARG A 298 -19.57 -8.75 -19.38
C ARG A 298 -20.33 -10.06 -19.65
N PRO A 299 -19.81 -11.23 -19.25
CA PRO A 299 -20.53 -12.49 -19.41
C PRO A 299 -21.73 -12.57 -18.45
N THR A 300 -22.68 -13.43 -18.79
CA THR A 300 -23.83 -13.77 -17.95
C THR A 300 -23.80 -15.26 -17.62
N PHE A 301 -24.01 -15.61 -16.36
CA PHE A 301 -24.11 -17.01 -15.96
C PHE A 301 -25.50 -17.55 -16.31
N VAL A 302 -25.53 -18.69 -16.99
CA VAL A 302 -26.76 -19.42 -17.31
C VAL A 302 -26.70 -20.80 -16.69
N LEU A 303 -27.85 -21.31 -16.24
CA LEU A 303 -27.94 -22.70 -15.82
C LEU A 303 -27.70 -23.64 -17.01
N PRO A 304 -27.07 -24.80 -16.79
CA PRO A 304 -26.92 -25.79 -17.85
C PRO A 304 -28.29 -26.16 -18.45
N PRO A 305 -28.41 -26.29 -19.77
CA PRO A 305 -29.65 -26.75 -20.38
C PRO A 305 -30.00 -28.15 -19.83
N GLY A 306 -31.12 -28.25 -19.11
CA GLY A 306 -31.57 -29.46 -18.41
C GLY A 306 -31.36 -29.48 -16.89
N GLY A 307 -30.76 -28.43 -16.31
CA GLY A 307 -30.70 -28.25 -14.85
C GLY A 307 -32.08 -27.97 -14.27
N PHE A 308 -32.67 -28.95 -13.60
CA PHE A 308 -33.86 -28.75 -12.77
C PHE A 308 -33.58 -27.64 -11.75
N ASN A 309 -34.56 -26.74 -11.59
CA ASN A 309 -34.51 -25.63 -10.64
C ASN A 309 -34.56 -26.19 -9.21
N ALA A 310 -33.42 -26.51 -8.60
CA ALA A 310 -33.38 -26.97 -7.21
C ALA A 310 -33.69 -25.85 -6.19
N TYR A 311 -33.80 -24.58 -6.63
CA TYR A 311 -34.02 -23.43 -5.74
C TYR A 311 -35.13 -22.47 -6.19
N GLY A 312 -36.08 -22.91 -7.02
CA GLY A 312 -37.18 -22.02 -7.43
C GLY A 312 -38.36 -22.73 -8.06
N GLY A 313 -39.21 -23.35 -7.25
CA GLY A 313 -40.52 -23.78 -7.74
C GLY A 313 -41.19 -24.86 -6.90
N GLY A 314 -42.13 -24.43 -6.05
CA GLY A 314 -43.31 -25.20 -5.64
C GLY A 314 -43.08 -26.62 -5.13
N PHE A 315 -42.61 -26.76 -3.90
CA PHE A 315 -42.74 -28.02 -3.18
C PHE A 315 -44.19 -28.17 -2.69
N SER A 316 -45.02 -28.84 -3.49
CA SER A 316 -46.24 -29.51 -3.00
C SER A 316 -45.83 -30.79 -2.28
N GLY A 317 -45.14 -30.63 -1.17
CA GLY A 317 -44.81 -31.69 -0.23
C GLY A 317 -44.71 -31.03 1.13
N SER A 318 -45.51 -31.48 2.08
CA SER A 318 -45.46 -31.03 3.46
C SER A 318 -44.05 -31.22 4.02
N VAL A 319 -43.28 -30.14 4.07
CA VAL A 319 -42.07 -30.05 4.88
C VAL A 319 -42.54 -29.52 6.22
N ASP A 320 -42.26 -30.26 7.29
CA ASP A 320 -42.61 -29.88 8.64
C ASP A 320 -42.04 -28.47 8.93
N GLU A 321 -42.93 -27.53 9.24
CA GLU A 321 -42.63 -26.10 9.35
C GLU A 321 -41.55 -25.79 10.42
N ASP A 322 -41.35 -26.72 11.34
CA ASP A 322 -40.37 -26.63 12.42
C ASP A 322 -38.91 -26.73 11.92
N GLU A 323 -38.60 -27.63 10.96
CA GLU A 323 -37.24 -27.76 10.41
C GLU A 323 -36.87 -26.55 9.53
N ALA A 324 -37.83 -26.01 8.79
CA ALA A 324 -37.63 -24.82 7.96
C ALA A 324 -37.40 -23.55 8.80
N ASN A 325 -38.07 -23.45 9.94
CA ASN A 325 -37.85 -22.36 10.90
C ASN A 325 -36.53 -22.50 11.64
N GLU A 326 -36.11 -23.71 12.00
CA GLU A 326 -34.81 -23.95 12.66
C GLU A 326 -33.63 -23.64 11.73
N ALA A 327 -33.72 -24.01 10.45
CA ALA A 327 -32.70 -23.69 9.44
C ALA A 327 -32.60 -22.18 9.14
N LYS A 328 -33.74 -21.47 9.08
CA LYS A 328 -33.76 -20.01 8.94
C LYS A 328 -33.21 -19.31 10.18
N ALA A 329 -33.52 -19.80 11.38
CA ALA A 329 -32.97 -19.27 12.62
C ALA A 329 -31.45 -19.49 12.70
N ALA A 330 -30.95 -20.64 12.25
CA ALA A 330 -29.52 -20.93 12.19
C ALA A 330 -28.77 -20.04 11.17
N ALA A 331 -29.35 -19.79 9.99
CA ALA A 331 -28.78 -18.90 8.98
C ALA A 331 -28.74 -17.44 9.46
N ALA A 332 -29.83 -16.96 10.08
CA ALA A 332 -29.88 -15.62 10.66
C ALA A 332 -28.93 -15.46 11.86
N ALA A 333 -28.72 -16.51 12.67
CA ALA A 333 -27.75 -16.52 13.75
C ALA A 333 -26.30 -16.49 13.23
N ALA A 334 -26.01 -17.17 12.12
CA ALA A 334 -24.71 -17.16 11.46
C ALA A 334 -24.37 -15.79 10.86
N GLU A 335 -25.32 -15.14 10.17
CA GLU A 335 -25.16 -13.76 9.69
C GLU A 335 -24.96 -12.78 10.84
N ARG A 336 -25.75 -12.89 11.92
CA ARG A 336 -25.65 -11.99 13.07
C ARG A 336 -24.32 -12.16 13.83
N SER A 337 -23.81 -13.38 13.91
CA SER A 337 -22.50 -13.68 14.50
C SER A 337 -21.33 -13.21 13.63
N ALA A 338 -21.49 -13.16 12.31
CA ALA A 338 -20.49 -12.62 11.39
C ALA A 338 -20.45 -11.08 11.41
N MET A 339 -21.58 -10.43 11.70
CA MET A 339 -21.71 -8.97 11.70
C MET A 339 -21.28 -8.31 13.03
N PHE A 340 -21.38 -9.01 14.16
CA PHE A 340 -21.01 -8.49 15.50
C PHE A 340 -20.29 -9.56 16.35
N PRO A 341 -18.97 -9.75 16.20
CA PRO A 341 -18.24 -10.89 16.77
C PRO A 341 -18.03 -10.83 18.30
N THR A 342 -18.41 -9.76 19.00
CA THR A 342 -18.15 -9.59 20.44
C THR A 342 -19.35 -9.83 21.35
N LEU A 343 -20.53 -10.15 20.82
CA LEU A 343 -21.70 -10.52 21.63
C LEU A 343 -21.83 -12.04 21.73
N ARG A 344 -21.62 -12.59 22.94
CA ARG A 344 -21.86 -14.01 23.22
C ARG A 344 -23.38 -14.29 23.30
N PRO A 345 -23.84 -15.48 22.89
CA PRO A 345 -25.24 -15.85 23.03
C PRO A 345 -25.53 -16.10 24.52
N GLY A 346 -26.22 -15.16 25.17
CA GLY A 346 -26.65 -15.28 26.58
C GLY A 346 -27.05 -13.97 27.26
N ASP A 347 -26.49 -12.83 26.85
CA ASP A 347 -26.79 -11.53 27.50
C ASP A 347 -27.91 -10.78 26.77
N GLY A 348 -29.15 -11.26 26.94
CA GLY A 348 -30.35 -10.51 26.60
C GLY A 348 -30.70 -9.53 27.72
N VAL A 349 -30.51 -8.23 27.48
CA VAL A 349 -31.13 -7.17 28.28
C VAL A 349 -32.64 -7.26 28.07
N GLY A 350 -33.36 -7.67 29.12
CA GLY A 350 -34.82 -7.68 29.13
C GLY A 350 -35.37 -6.26 29.03
N VAL A 351 -36.12 -6.01 27.96
CA VAL A 351 -36.99 -4.83 27.85
C VAL A 351 -38.42 -5.33 27.89
N ASN A 352 -39.04 -5.25 29.06
CA ASN A 352 -40.47 -5.49 29.26
C ASN A 352 -41.27 -4.43 28.49
N GLY A 353 -42.06 -4.87 27.51
CA GLY A 353 -43.13 -4.08 26.92
C GLY A 353 -44.30 -3.98 27.90
N ALA A 354 -44.62 -2.76 28.33
CA ALA A 354 -45.89 -2.46 28.96
C ALA A 354 -46.97 -2.37 27.87
N MET A 355 -48.00 -3.18 28.07
CA MET A 355 -49.20 -3.33 27.28
C MET A 355 -50.11 -2.11 27.55
N VAL A 356 -50.41 -1.32 26.52
CA VAL A 356 -51.53 -0.37 26.52
C VAL A 356 -52.54 -0.94 25.52
N ALA A 357 -53.67 -1.38 26.04
CA ALA A 357 -54.83 -1.77 25.26
C ALA A 357 -55.67 -0.50 25.03
N ASP A 358 -55.87 -0.14 23.77
CA ASP A 358 -56.92 0.78 23.37
C ASP A 358 -58.19 -0.04 23.10
N ASP A 359 -59.24 0.35 23.81
CA ASP A 359 -60.60 -0.16 23.84
C ASP A 359 -61.44 0.80 22.99
N ASP A 360 -61.82 0.37 21.78
CA ASP A 360 -62.82 1.04 20.95
C ASP A 360 -64.01 0.09 20.77
N GLY A 361 -65.00 0.25 21.64
CA GLY A 361 -66.35 -0.30 21.50
C GLY A 361 -67.34 0.85 21.48
N ASP A 362 -67.78 1.21 20.27
CA ASP A 362 -68.93 2.07 19.99
C ASP A 362 -70.23 1.39 20.47
N ASP A 363 -70.98 2.07 21.33
CA ASP A 363 -72.42 1.89 21.55
C ASP A 363 -73.07 3.27 21.38
N ASP A 364 -73.72 3.49 20.24
CA ASP A 364 -74.86 4.39 20.07
C ASP A 364 -75.73 3.85 18.91
N ASP A 365 -77.00 3.57 19.26
CA ASP A 365 -78.20 3.11 18.51
C ASP A 365 -78.36 1.65 18.03
#